data_AF-A0A8T5FBH4-F1
#
_entry.id   AF-A0A8T5FBH4-F1
#
_cell.length_a   1.000
_cell.length_b   1.000
_cell.length_c   1.000
_cell.angle_alpha   90.00
_cell.angle_beta   90.00
_cell.angle_gamma   90.00
#
_symmetry.space_group_name_H-M   'P 1'
#
loop_
_entity.id
_entity.type
_entity.pdbx_description
1 polymer ?
#
loop_
_entity_poly.entity_id
_entity_poly.type
_entity_poly.pdbx_seq_one_letter_code
_entity_poly.pdbx_strand_id
1 'polypeptide(L)'
;MPRCTFKNTTGKVCNLKSDHLQFVLLNDPHDRIVMKKYGCIQHMNIIIDYLMVNQLGRDNLMKALQIQIEKLTEEMHKGTNLSEERQKIRDAKKDGLPEPKMKKTQEYKKEINELWTQWKGHKKIQVKLRNRHCVFCTFPLHDPEEPKDQIGGKFANADFKDAKGNRRYDAVFHSECFITWYSNKFDLDQKEMKYISPKRTGQGLLFDFSTPD
;
A
#
# COMPACT_ATOMS: atom_id res chain seq x y z
N MET A 1 10.82 20.94 -20.96
CA MET A 1 9.77 20.25 -20.17
C MET A 1 10.12 18.77 -20.10
N PRO A 2 10.13 18.16 -18.90
CA PRO A 2 10.32 16.72 -18.77
C PRO A 2 9.23 15.96 -19.53
N ARG A 3 9.46 14.68 -19.82
CA ARG A 3 8.50 13.78 -20.51
C ARG A 3 8.27 12.55 -19.67
N CYS A 4 7.12 11.90 -19.85
CA CYS A 4 6.87 10.59 -19.28
C CYS A 4 7.89 9.58 -19.84
N THR A 5 8.65 8.95 -18.94
CA THR A 5 9.73 7.99 -19.27
C THR A 5 9.29 6.52 -19.16
N PHE A 6 8.05 6.26 -18.75
CA PHE A 6 7.52 4.92 -18.57
C PHE A 6 7.38 4.15 -19.88
N LYS A 7 7.56 2.83 -19.78
CA LYS A 7 7.40 1.90 -20.89
C LYS A 7 6.19 1.00 -20.71
N ASN A 8 5.58 0.62 -21.83
CA ASN A 8 4.60 -0.45 -21.86
C ASN A 8 5.28 -1.83 -21.90
N THR A 9 4.48 -2.90 -21.94
CA THR A 9 4.95 -4.30 -22.01
C THR A 9 5.77 -4.61 -23.27
N THR A 10 5.68 -3.80 -24.32
CA THR A 10 6.46 -3.95 -25.56
C THR A 10 7.70 -3.05 -25.59
N GLY A 11 8.07 -2.42 -24.47
CA GLY A 11 9.26 -1.58 -24.35
C GLY A 11 9.14 -0.17 -24.95
N LYS A 12 7.97 0.23 -25.46
CA LYS A 12 7.74 1.55 -26.06
C LYS A 12 7.56 2.60 -24.97
N VAL A 13 8.35 3.67 -25.04
CA VAL A 13 8.31 4.81 -24.11
C VAL A 13 7.07 5.67 -24.37
N CYS A 14 6.38 6.07 -23.30
CA CYS A 14 5.16 6.89 -23.36
C CYS A 14 5.42 8.28 -23.98
N ASN A 15 6.48 8.98 -23.58
CA ASN A 15 6.91 10.28 -24.13
C ASN A 15 5.90 11.45 -24.05
N LEU A 16 4.77 11.26 -23.34
CA LEU A 16 3.76 12.29 -23.13
C LEU A 16 4.35 13.48 -22.35
N LYS A 17 4.14 14.69 -22.88
CA LYS A 17 4.47 15.97 -22.23
C LYS A 17 3.29 16.39 -21.36
N SER A 18 3.57 16.87 -20.15
CA SER A 18 2.52 17.41 -19.27
C SER A 18 3.13 18.44 -18.32
N ASP A 19 2.36 19.49 -18.02
CA ASP A 19 2.72 20.50 -17.01
C ASP A 19 2.50 19.99 -15.58
N HIS A 20 1.89 18.80 -15.44
CA HIS A 20 1.59 18.14 -14.18
C HIS A 20 2.31 16.79 -14.05
N LEU A 21 3.54 16.71 -14.58
CA LEU A 21 4.35 15.51 -14.44
C LEU A 21 4.66 15.23 -12.98
N GLN A 22 4.45 13.97 -12.60
CA GLN A 22 4.89 13.45 -11.32
C GLN A 22 6.27 12.83 -11.50
N PHE A 23 6.98 12.61 -10.41
CA PHE A 23 8.30 12.00 -10.47
C PHE A 23 8.54 11.00 -9.35
N VAL A 24 9.46 10.09 -9.60
CA VAL A 24 10.02 9.18 -8.61
C VAL A 24 11.47 9.58 -8.38
N LEU A 25 11.84 9.74 -7.11
CA LEU A 25 13.24 9.73 -6.70
C LEU A 25 13.62 8.30 -6.35
N LEU A 26 14.67 7.83 -7.00
CA LEU A 26 15.17 6.47 -6.92
C LEU A 26 16.53 6.54 -6.25
N ASN A 27 16.66 5.86 -5.12
CA ASN A 27 17.88 5.85 -4.35
C ASN A 27 18.22 4.43 -3.89
N ASP A 28 19.39 3.96 -4.28
CA ASP A 28 20.02 2.77 -3.73
C ASP A 28 21.11 3.20 -2.73
N PRO A 29 21.18 2.59 -1.53
CA PRO A 29 22.07 3.01 -0.46
C PRO A 29 23.57 2.71 -0.70
N HIS A 30 23.91 2.09 -1.82
CA HIS A 30 25.29 1.95 -2.32
C HIS A 30 25.62 3.01 -3.37
N ASP A 31 24.76 4.03 -3.52
CA ASP A 31 24.85 5.11 -4.49
C ASP A 31 24.98 4.63 -5.95
N ARG A 32 24.62 3.36 -6.22
CA ARG A 32 24.62 2.77 -7.57
C ARG A 32 23.56 3.41 -8.46
N ILE A 33 22.44 3.79 -7.84
CA ILE A 33 21.29 4.41 -8.51
C ILE A 33 20.87 5.60 -7.66
N VAL A 34 21.14 6.79 -8.15
CA VAL A 34 20.60 8.04 -7.59
C VAL A 34 20.03 8.86 -8.74
N MET A 35 18.71 8.86 -8.90
CA MET A 35 18.11 9.54 -10.05
C MET A 35 16.66 9.95 -9.85
N LYS A 36 16.22 10.87 -10.72
CA LYS A 36 14.85 11.36 -10.81
C LYS A 36 14.24 10.96 -12.15
N LYS A 37 13.16 10.18 -12.13
CA LYS A 37 12.40 9.81 -13.34
C LYS A 37 11.01 10.44 -13.32
N TYR A 38 10.55 10.90 -14.47
CA TYR A 38 9.26 11.59 -14.61
C TYR A 38 8.22 10.70 -15.29
N GLY A 39 6.97 10.83 -14.84
CA GLY A 39 5.82 10.11 -15.36
C GLY A 39 4.59 10.99 -15.50
N CYS A 40 3.75 10.69 -16.49
CA CYS A 40 2.41 11.25 -16.50
C CYS A 40 1.59 10.68 -15.34
N ILE A 41 0.54 11.42 -14.94
CA ILE A 41 -0.34 11.08 -13.82
C ILE A 41 -0.88 9.65 -13.95
N GLN A 42 -1.25 9.23 -15.16
CA GLN A 42 -1.81 7.90 -15.43
C GLN A 42 -0.83 6.77 -15.09
N HIS A 43 0.39 6.79 -15.66
CA HIS A 43 1.39 5.75 -15.38
C HIS A 43 1.80 5.71 -13.91
N MET A 44 1.87 6.88 -13.28
CA MET A 44 2.23 6.99 -11.87
C MET A 44 1.14 6.44 -10.96
N ASN A 45 -0.14 6.70 -11.27
CA ASN A 45 -1.25 6.10 -10.54
C ASN A 45 -1.27 4.57 -10.71
N ILE A 46 -1.09 4.05 -11.93
CA ILE A 46 -1.02 2.59 -12.17
C ILE A 46 0.05 1.92 -11.30
N ILE A 47 1.22 2.56 -11.18
CA ILE A 47 2.32 2.01 -10.37
C ILE A 47 2.01 2.11 -8.88
N ILE A 48 1.52 3.26 -8.42
CA ILE A 48 1.12 3.41 -7.03
C ILE A 48 0.05 2.37 -6.68
N ASP A 49 -0.96 2.19 -7.52
CA ASP A 49 -2.01 1.18 -7.33
C ASP A 49 -1.43 -0.23 -7.27
N TYR A 50 -0.50 -0.58 -8.18
CA TYR A 50 0.23 -1.86 -8.15
C TYR A 50 0.98 -2.06 -6.83
N LEU A 51 1.74 -1.06 -6.37
CA LEU A 51 2.49 -1.12 -5.12
C LEU A 51 1.56 -1.15 -3.89
N MET A 52 0.33 -0.66 -4.05
CA MET A 52 -0.67 -0.61 -3.00
C MET A 52 -1.62 -1.81 -3.00
N VAL A 53 -1.59 -2.76 -3.94
CA VAL A 53 -2.58 -3.88 -4.01
C VAL A 53 -2.74 -4.62 -2.67
N ASN A 54 -1.64 -4.93 -1.99
CA ASN A 54 -1.67 -5.61 -0.68
C ASN A 54 -2.14 -4.68 0.47
N GLN A 55 -1.99 -3.37 0.31
CA GLN A 55 -2.49 -2.36 1.24
C GLN A 55 -3.99 -2.09 1.03
N LEU A 56 -4.46 -2.08 -0.22
CA LEU A 56 -5.85 -1.81 -0.61
C LEU A 56 -6.83 -2.77 0.06
N GLY A 57 -6.50 -4.06 0.18
CA GLY A 57 -7.34 -5.01 0.91
C GLY A 57 -7.54 -4.66 2.38
N ARG A 58 -6.48 -4.18 3.05
CA ARG A 58 -6.53 -3.74 4.45
C ARG A 58 -7.19 -2.38 4.59
N ASP A 59 -6.97 -1.46 3.65
CA ASP A 59 -7.64 -0.16 3.60
C ASP A 59 -9.14 -0.31 3.42
N ASN A 60 -9.58 -1.20 2.53
CA ASN A 60 -11.00 -1.50 2.34
C ASN A 60 -11.63 -2.10 3.60
N LEU A 61 -10.93 -3.02 4.27
CA LEU A 61 -11.39 -3.58 5.54
C LEU A 61 -11.51 -2.51 6.63
N MET A 62 -10.49 -1.65 6.76
CA MET A 62 -10.52 -0.52 7.70
C MET A 62 -11.65 0.47 7.40
N LYS A 63 -11.91 0.76 6.12
CA LYS A 63 -13.01 1.61 5.70
C LYS A 63 -14.38 0.98 6.02
N ALA A 64 -14.54 -0.32 5.79
CA ALA A 64 -15.74 -1.06 6.15
C ALA A 64 -15.99 -1.02 7.68
N LEU A 65 -14.94 -1.20 8.49
CA LEU A 65 -15.01 -1.06 9.94
C LEU A 65 -15.42 0.35 10.37
N GLN A 66 -14.88 1.40 9.72
CA GLN A 66 -15.29 2.78 9.99
C GLN A 66 -16.76 3.03 9.68
N ILE A 67 -17.26 2.57 8.54
CA ILE A 67 -18.67 2.70 8.17
C ILE A 67 -19.57 1.99 9.20
N GLN A 68 -19.18 0.81 9.68
CA GLN A 68 -19.92 0.09 10.71
C GLN A 68 -19.92 0.84 12.06
N ILE A 69 -18.78 1.44 12.45
CA ILE A 69 -18.69 2.27 13.65
C ILE A 69 -19.61 3.49 13.54
N GLU A 70 -19.58 4.20 12.41
CA GLU A 70 -20.44 5.35 12.15
C GLU A 70 -21.92 4.97 12.26
N LYS A 71 -22.32 3.87 11.61
CA LYS A 71 -23.68 3.34 11.69
C LYS A 71 -24.10 3.01 13.13
N LEU A 72 -23.29 2.27 13.88
CA LEU A 72 -23.59 1.93 15.27
C LEU A 72 -23.63 3.16 16.18
N THR A 73 -22.80 4.17 15.89
CA THR A 73 -22.79 5.43 16.63
C THR A 73 -24.08 6.22 16.37
N GLU A 74 -24.53 6.29 15.12
CA GLU A 74 -25.83 6.89 14.77
C GLU A 74 -27.00 6.13 15.41
N GLU A 75 -27.00 4.80 15.35
CA GLU A 75 -28.03 3.96 15.97
C GLU A 75 -28.05 4.14 17.49
N MET A 76 -26.90 4.25 18.14
CA MET A 76 -26.80 4.57 19.56
C MET A 76 -27.40 5.94 19.88
N HIS A 77 -27.12 6.97 19.08
CA HIS A 77 -27.68 8.32 19.28
C HIS A 77 -29.20 8.37 19.04
N LYS A 78 -29.71 7.65 18.05
CA LYS A 78 -31.15 7.49 17.80
C LYS A 78 -31.82 6.69 18.92
N GLY A 79 -31.19 5.61 19.38
CA GLY A 79 -31.67 4.75 20.48
C GLY A 79 -31.65 5.42 21.85
N THR A 80 -30.83 6.45 22.07
CA THR A 80 -30.88 7.26 23.30
C THR A 80 -32.10 8.18 23.39
N ASN A 81 -32.97 8.22 22.36
CA ASN A 81 -34.22 8.97 22.39
C ASN A 81 -35.27 8.20 23.23
N LEU A 82 -35.16 8.27 24.56
CA LEU A 82 -36.06 7.65 25.55
C LEU A 82 -37.56 7.87 25.27
N SER A 83 -37.90 8.98 24.61
CA SER A 83 -39.27 9.28 24.16
C SER A 83 -39.76 8.29 23.09
N GLU A 84 -38.96 8.05 22.06
CA GLU A 84 -39.27 7.09 20.99
C GLU A 84 -39.28 5.65 21.48
N GLU A 85 -38.38 5.30 22.42
CA GLU A 85 -38.39 3.98 23.04
C GLU A 85 -39.69 3.72 23.81
N ARG A 86 -40.12 4.70 24.62
CA ARG A 86 -41.39 4.61 25.36
C ARG A 86 -42.60 4.58 24.45
N GLN A 87 -42.53 5.22 23.29
CA GLN A 87 -43.58 5.19 22.28
C GLN A 87 -43.69 3.79 21.65
N LYS A 88 -42.57 3.21 21.21
CA LYS A 88 -42.53 1.85 20.63
C LYS A 88 -43.01 0.76 21.60
N ILE A 89 -42.70 0.88 22.90
CA ILE A 89 -43.20 -0.04 23.93
C ILE A 89 -44.72 0.13 24.12
N ARG A 90 -45.22 1.38 24.09
CA ARG A 90 -46.66 1.66 24.18
C ARG A 90 -47.42 1.12 22.98
N ASP A 91 -46.89 1.31 21.78
CA ASP A 91 -47.51 0.85 20.54
C ASP A 91 -47.50 -0.68 20.46
N ALA A 92 -46.39 -1.34 20.80
CA ALA A 92 -46.32 -2.81 20.87
C ALA A 92 -47.32 -3.40 21.87
N LYS A 93 -47.52 -2.77 23.04
CA LYS A 93 -48.56 -3.18 24.01
C LYS A 93 -49.98 -2.99 23.48
N LYS A 94 -50.22 -1.93 22.70
CA LYS A 94 -51.53 -1.62 22.13
C LYS A 94 -51.90 -2.60 21.02
N ASP A 95 -50.90 -3.08 20.28
CA ASP A 95 -51.06 -4.01 19.15
C ASP A 95 -50.93 -5.49 19.56
N GLY A 96 -50.74 -5.79 20.84
CA GLY A 96 -50.57 -7.17 21.34
C GLY A 96 -49.27 -7.85 20.89
N LEU A 97 -48.27 -7.06 20.46
CA LEU A 97 -46.98 -7.54 20.00
C LEU A 97 -46.00 -7.69 21.18
N PRO A 98 -45.02 -8.63 21.08
CA PRO A 98 -43.97 -8.75 22.07
C PRO A 98 -43.15 -7.46 22.18
N GLU A 99 -42.73 -7.11 23.40
CA GLU A 99 -41.96 -5.88 23.65
C GLU A 99 -40.65 -5.89 22.84
N PRO A 100 -40.32 -4.80 22.13
CA PRO A 100 -39.11 -4.72 21.33
C PRO A 100 -37.86 -4.79 22.21
N LYS A 101 -36.96 -5.75 21.93
CA LYS A 101 -35.66 -5.86 22.59
C LYS A 101 -34.72 -4.77 22.05
N MET A 102 -34.62 -3.66 22.77
CA MET A 102 -33.64 -2.61 22.50
C MET A 102 -32.26 -3.07 22.97
N LYS A 103 -31.23 -2.91 22.12
CA LYS A 103 -29.84 -3.01 22.58
C LYS A 103 -29.56 -1.89 23.58
N LYS A 104 -28.94 -2.22 24.71
CA LYS A 104 -28.55 -1.21 25.71
C LYS A 104 -27.43 -0.33 25.14
N THR A 105 -27.39 0.95 25.52
CA THR A 105 -26.28 1.85 25.14
C THR A 105 -24.90 1.28 25.47
N GLN A 106 -24.78 0.49 26.56
CA GLN A 106 -23.55 -0.20 26.91
C GLN A 106 -23.14 -1.28 25.90
N GLU A 107 -24.10 -1.96 25.26
CA GLU A 107 -23.84 -2.97 24.22
C GLU A 107 -23.34 -2.30 22.94
N TYR A 108 -23.95 -1.18 22.52
CA TYR A 108 -23.44 -0.36 21.41
C TYR A 108 -22.01 0.14 21.68
N LYS A 109 -21.75 0.69 22.88
CA LYS A 109 -20.40 1.13 23.26
C LYS A 109 -19.38 0.01 23.23
N LYS A 110 -19.76 -1.21 23.65
CA LYS A 110 -18.90 -2.39 23.59
C LYS A 110 -18.58 -2.77 22.15
N GLU A 111 -19.58 -2.88 21.29
CA GLU A 111 -19.40 -3.22 19.87
C GLU A 111 -18.56 -2.18 19.12
N ILE A 112 -18.82 -0.89 19.34
CA ILE A 112 -18.02 0.21 18.78
C ILE A 112 -16.55 0.10 19.23
N ASN A 113 -16.31 -0.19 20.52
CA ASN A 113 -14.95 -0.36 21.04
C ASN A 113 -14.23 -1.59 20.43
N GLU A 114 -14.95 -2.69 20.23
CA GLU A 114 -14.41 -3.89 19.58
C GLU A 114 -14.02 -3.60 18.12
N LEU A 115 -14.89 -2.92 17.36
CA LEU A 115 -14.60 -2.50 15.98
C LEU A 115 -13.42 -1.52 15.91
N TRP A 116 -13.33 -0.57 16.84
CA TRP A 116 -12.16 0.32 16.95
C TRP A 116 -10.87 -0.44 17.26
N THR A 117 -10.95 -1.49 18.09
CA THR A 117 -9.81 -2.35 18.41
C THR A 117 -9.34 -3.11 17.18
N GLN A 118 -10.27 -3.69 16.41
CA GLN A 118 -9.97 -4.34 15.13
C GLN A 118 -9.35 -3.35 14.14
N TRP A 119 -9.95 -2.16 13.97
CA TRP A 119 -9.44 -1.13 13.08
C TRP A 119 -8.00 -0.71 13.45
N LYS A 120 -7.74 -0.47 14.74
CA LYS A 120 -6.39 -0.15 15.25
C LYS A 120 -5.42 -1.31 15.00
N GLY A 121 -5.87 -2.56 15.14
CA GLY A 121 -5.09 -3.75 14.81
C GLY A 121 -4.67 -3.79 13.34
N HIS A 122 -5.61 -3.61 12.42
CA HIS A 122 -5.33 -3.59 10.98
C HIS A 122 -4.41 -2.43 10.59
N LYS A 123 -4.63 -1.23 11.13
CA LYS A 123 -3.75 -0.07 10.92
C LYS A 123 -2.32 -0.34 11.38
N LYS A 124 -2.14 -0.94 12.57
CA LYS A 124 -0.81 -1.34 13.07
C LYS A 124 -0.14 -2.35 12.15
N ILE A 125 -0.86 -3.34 11.65
CA ILE A 125 -0.31 -4.34 10.71
C ILE A 125 0.10 -3.67 9.40
N GLN A 126 -0.73 -2.80 8.84
CA GLN A 126 -0.42 -2.09 7.60
C GLN A 126 0.83 -1.22 7.72
N VAL A 127 0.97 -0.47 8.82
CA VAL A 127 2.18 0.32 9.11
C VAL A 127 3.41 -0.59 9.28
N LYS A 128 3.26 -1.73 9.98
CA LYS A 128 4.34 -2.71 10.11
C LYS A 128 4.75 -3.29 8.76
N LEU A 129 3.80 -3.66 7.91
CA LEU A 129 4.08 -4.25 6.61
C LEU A 129 4.81 -3.28 5.67
N ARG A 130 4.38 -2.01 5.63
CA ARG A 130 5.01 -0.96 4.81
C ARG A 130 6.50 -0.76 5.12
N ASN A 131 6.88 -0.89 6.39
CA ASN A 131 8.23 -0.54 6.85
C ASN A 131 9.11 -1.76 7.18
N ARG A 132 8.59 -2.98 7.07
CA ARG A 132 9.33 -4.20 7.45
C ARG A 132 9.38 -5.26 6.37
N HIS A 133 8.74 -5.09 5.22
CA HIS A 133 8.81 -6.08 4.13
C HIS A 133 9.05 -5.40 2.79
N CYS A 134 9.86 -6.03 1.95
CA CYS A 134 10.17 -5.55 0.61
C CYS A 134 8.90 -5.58 -0.24
N VAL A 135 8.62 -4.46 -0.92
CA VAL A 135 7.42 -4.34 -1.75
C VAL A 135 7.43 -5.30 -2.96
N PHE A 136 8.61 -5.77 -3.39
CA PHE A 136 8.75 -6.69 -4.52
C PHE A 136 8.64 -8.17 -4.10
N CYS A 137 9.49 -8.63 -3.18
CA CYS A 137 9.56 -10.06 -2.82
C CYS A 137 8.78 -10.43 -1.54
N THR A 138 8.24 -9.45 -0.81
CA THR A 138 7.49 -9.62 0.46
C THR A 138 8.30 -10.15 1.65
N PHE A 139 9.58 -10.48 1.48
CA PHE A 139 10.47 -10.85 2.59
C PHE A 139 10.83 -9.64 3.46
N PRO A 140 11.22 -9.85 4.74
CA PRO A 140 11.44 -8.74 5.63
C PRO A 140 12.64 -7.84 5.23
N LEU A 141 12.49 -6.54 5.47
CA LEU A 141 13.50 -5.47 5.30
C LEU A 141 14.39 -5.39 6.56
N HIS A 142 14.94 -6.51 6.97
CA HIS A 142 16.05 -6.57 7.91
C HIS A 142 17.26 -7.14 7.17
N ASP A 143 18.46 -6.82 7.63
CA ASP A 143 19.65 -7.47 7.12
C ASP A 143 19.53 -8.98 7.41
N PRO A 144 19.72 -9.84 6.39
CA PRO A 144 19.71 -11.28 6.59
C PRO A 144 20.77 -11.69 7.62
N GLU A 145 20.45 -12.62 8.51
CA GLU A 145 21.40 -13.06 9.54
C GLU A 145 22.59 -13.81 8.92
N GLU A 146 22.37 -14.51 7.80
CA GLU A 146 23.41 -15.27 7.11
C GLU A 146 24.13 -14.44 6.02
N PRO A 147 25.48 -14.38 6.03
CA PRO A 147 26.27 -13.62 5.05
C PRO A 147 26.03 -13.95 3.58
N LYS A 148 25.63 -15.19 3.26
CA LYS A 148 25.30 -15.63 1.89
C LYS A 148 24.01 -15.00 1.35
N ASP A 149 23.14 -14.57 2.27
CA ASP A 149 21.86 -13.95 1.97
C ASP A 149 21.94 -12.42 2.05
N GLN A 150 22.99 -11.86 2.69
CA GLN A 150 23.28 -10.42 2.87
C GLN A 150 23.69 -9.67 1.58
N ILE A 151 23.03 -9.93 0.45
CA ILE A 151 23.30 -9.16 -0.76
C ILE A 151 22.83 -7.72 -0.57
N GLY A 152 23.81 -6.83 -0.44
CA GLY A 152 23.62 -5.39 -0.42
C GLY A 152 23.12 -4.80 0.89
N GLY A 153 23.41 -5.41 2.06
CA GLY A 153 23.19 -5.01 3.49
C GLY A 153 22.59 -3.65 3.92
N LYS A 154 21.70 -3.07 3.13
CA LYS A 154 20.95 -1.81 3.30
C LYS A 154 19.72 -1.87 2.37
N PHE A 155 18.68 -1.07 2.64
CA PHE A 155 17.46 -1.03 1.83
C PHE A 155 17.48 0.12 0.83
N ALA A 156 16.99 -0.14 -0.39
CA ALA A 156 16.75 0.87 -1.40
C ALA A 156 15.32 1.43 -1.28
N ASN A 157 15.13 2.69 -1.67
CA ASN A 157 13.84 3.35 -1.61
C ASN A 157 13.44 4.03 -2.91
N ALA A 158 12.13 4.02 -3.17
CA ALA A 158 11.48 4.78 -4.24
C ALA A 158 10.48 5.77 -3.63
N ASP A 159 10.73 7.07 -3.84
CA ASP A 159 9.92 8.17 -3.32
C ASP A 159 9.09 8.79 -4.44
N PHE A 160 7.77 8.59 -4.41
CA PHE A 160 6.84 9.11 -5.41
C PHE A 160 6.36 10.50 -5.00
N LYS A 161 6.50 11.49 -5.89
CA LYS A 161 6.17 12.89 -5.66
C LYS A 161 5.39 13.51 -6.82
N ASP A 162 4.56 14.51 -6.53
CA ASP A 162 3.90 15.30 -7.58
C ASP A 162 4.81 16.38 -8.18
N ALA A 163 4.34 17.10 -9.19
CA ALA A 163 5.08 18.20 -9.85
C ALA A 163 5.49 19.32 -8.88
N LYS A 164 4.72 19.49 -7.79
CA LYS A 164 4.95 20.50 -6.75
C LYS A 164 5.90 20.01 -5.66
N GLY A 165 6.34 18.75 -5.73
CA GLY A 165 7.25 18.13 -4.77
C GLY A 165 6.55 17.46 -3.58
N ASN A 166 5.21 17.42 -3.55
CA ASN A 166 4.47 16.77 -2.47
C ASN A 166 4.63 15.25 -2.57
N ARG A 167 5.01 14.60 -1.47
CA ARG A 167 5.16 13.14 -1.38
C ARG A 167 3.79 12.46 -1.43
N ARG A 168 3.65 11.45 -2.30
CA ARG A 168 2.44 10.62 -2.47
C ARG A 168 2.61 9.22 -1.88
N TYR A 169 3.78 8.61 -2.04
CA TYR A 169 4.05 7.25 -1.59
C TYR A 169 5.56 7.04 -1.41
N ASP A 170 5.95 6.19 -0.48
CA ASP A 170 7.30 5.67 -0.33
C ASP A 170 7.26 4.13 -0.38
N ALA A 171 8.24 3.56 -1.06
CA ALA A 171 8.39 2.13 -1.21
C ALA A 171 9.80 1.75 -0.78
N VAL A 172 9.92 0.71 0.03
CA VAL A 172 11.22 0.18 0.47
C VAL A 172 11.41 -1.22 -0.09
N PHE A 173 12.61 -1.51 -0.56
CA PHE A 173 12.97 -2.74 -1.22
C PHE A 173 14.31 -3.26 -0.69
N HIS A 174 14.55 -4.57 -0.78
CA HIS A 174 15.93 -5.05 -0.87
C HIS A 174 16.59 -4.43 -2.10
N SER A 175 17.87 -4.10 -2.00
CA SER A 175 18.62 -3.43 -3.08
C SER A 175 18.50 -4.14 -4.44
N GLU A 176 18.65 -5.45 -4.51
CA GLU A 176 18.54 -6.19 -5.80
C GLU A 176 17.08 -6.28 -6.31
N CYS A 177 16.12 -6.39 -5.40
CA CYS A 177 14.70 -6.33 -5.72
C CYS A 177 14.32 -4.97 -6.32
N PHE A 178 14.88 -3.87 -5.79
CA PHE A 178 14.71 -2.54 -6.33
C PHE A 178 15.26 -2.42 -7.74
N ILE A 179 16.49 -2.88 -7.96
CA ILE A 179 17.13 -2.87 -9.28
C ILE A 179 16.26 -3.61 -10.30
N THR A 180 15.79 -4.82 -9.95
CA THR A 180 14.94 -5.63 -10.83
C THR A 180 13.59 -4.96 -11.10
N TRP A 181 12.91 -4.51 -10.05
CA TRP A 181 11.64 -3.79 -10.18
C TRP A 181 11.79 -2.55 -11.06
N TYR A 182 12.85 -1.77 -10.85
CA TYR A 182 13.12 -0.54 -11.56
C TYR A 182 13.43 -0.78 -13.04
N SER A 183 14.34 -1.72 -13.37
CA SER A 183 14.66 -2.11 -14.75
C SER A 183 13.41 -2.48 -15.53
N ASN A 184 12.50 -3.24 -14.90
CA ASN A 184 11.25 -3.68 -15.51
C ASN A 184 10.25 -2.54 -15.78
N LYS A 185 10.34 -1.42 -15.07
CA LYS A 185 9.34 -0.34 -15.13
C LYS A 185 9.82 0.91 -15.89
N PHE A 186 11.12 1.20 -15.92
CA PHE A 186 11.64 2.47 -16.42
C PHE A 186 12.74 2.35 -17.49
N ASP A 187 13.37 1.19 -17.64
CA ASP A 187 14.58 0.94 -18.43
C ASP A 187 15.79 1.81 -18.04
N LEU A 188 16.89 1.11 -17.81
CA LEU A 188 18.19 1.71 -17.57
C LEU A 188 18.92 1.81 -18.90
N ASP A 189 19.51 2.97 -19.20
CA ASP A 189 20.41 3.03 -20.35
C ASP A 189 21.66 2.14 -20.11
N GLN A 190 22.35 1.72 -21.18
CA GLN A 190 23.54 0.85 -21.03
C GLN A 190 24.64 1.50 -20.17
N LYS A 191 24.69 2.83 -20.10
CA LYS A 191 25.64 3.60 -19.29
C LYS A 191 25.23 3.60 -17.81
N GLU A 192 23.94 3.50 -17.49
CA GLU A 192 23.41 3.33 -16.14
C GLU A 192 23.56 1.85 -15.72
N MET A 193 23.25 0.90 -16.62
CA MET A 193 23.41 -0.54 -16.39
C MET A 193 24.86 -0.96 -16.03
N LYS A 194 25.88 -0.33 -16.62
CA LYS A 194 27.29 -0.65 -16.29
C LYS A 194 27.68 -0.28 -14.85
N TYR A 195 27.01 0.67 -14.21
CA TYR A 195 27.22 1.02 -12.79
C TYR A 195 26.41 0.12 -11.86
N ILE A 196 25.40 -0.55 -12.41
CA ILE A 196 24.46 -1.43 -11.71
C ILE A 196 24.85 -2.90 -11.88
N SER A 197 25.85 -3.20 -12.72
CA SER A 197 26.38 -4.54 -12.95
C SER A 197 26.62 -5.22 -11.59
N PRO A 198 25.84 -6.27 -11.26
CA PRO A 198 26.20 -7.09 -10.14
C PRO A 198 27.57 -7.68 -10.49
N LYS A 199 28.60 -7.39 -9.68
CA LYS A 199 29.76 -8.29 -9.61
C LYS A 199 29.14 -9.64 -9.29
N ARG A 200 29.00 -10.50 -10.30
CA ARG A 200 28.32 -11.81 -10.29
C ARG A 200 28.04 -12.27 -8.86
N THR A 201 26.79 -12.12 -8.40
CA THR A 201 26.41 -12.50 -7.03
C THR A 201 26.44 -14.00 -6.78
N GLY A 202 26.88 -14.82 -7.75
CA GLY A 202 26.90 -16.29 -7.64
C GLY A 202 25.51 -16.91 -7.47
N GLN A 203 24.45 -16.12 -7.42
CA GLN A 203 23.08 -16.59 -7.36
C GLN A 203 22.65 -17.01 -8.75
N GLY A 204 22.42 -18.31 -8.92
CA GLY A 204 21.73 -18.83 -10.09
C GLY A 204 20.36 -18.17 -10.23
N LEU A 205 19.88 -18.08 -11.48
CA LEU A 205 18.53 -17.62 -11.77
C LEU A 205 17.52 -18.50 -11.00
N LEU A 206 16.58 -17.87 -10.29
CA LEU A 206 15.44 -18.57 -9.67
C LEU A 206 14.53 -19.25 -10.70
N PHE A 207 14.62 -18.83 -11.97
CA PHE A 207 13.96 -19.46 -13.11
C PHE A 207 14.96 -19.59 -14.25
N ASP A 208 15.48 -20.80 -14.42
CA ASP A 208 16.13 -21.19 -15.65
C ASP A 208 15.04 -21.49 -16.70
N PHE A 209 14.99 -20.68 -17.76
CA PHE A 209 14.15 -20.95 -18.93
C PHE A 209 14.94 -21.68 -20.02
N SER A 210 16.11 -22.28 -19.70
CA SER A 210 16.61 -23.36 -20.54
C SER A 210 15.62 -24.51 -20.43
N THR A 211 14.75 -24.60 -21.42
CA THR A 211 13.93 -25.77 -21.71
C THR A 211 14.78 -27.03 -21.60
N PRO A 212 14.32 -28.07 -20.88
CA PRO A 212 14.82 -29.41 -21.12
C PRO A 212 14.29 -29.91 -22.47
N ASP A 213 15.21 -30.52 -23.21
CA ASP A 213 15.14 -31.16 -24.54
C ASP A 213 15.27 -30.26 -25.77
#